data_AF-A0A6J4HIN6-F1
#
_entry.id   AF-A0A6J4HIN6-F1
#
_cell.length_a   1.000
_cell.length_b   1.000
_cell.length_c   1.000
_cell.angle_alpha   90.00
_cell.angle_beta   90.00
_cell.angle_gamma   90.00
#
_symmetry.space_group_name_H-M   'P 1'
#
loop_
_entity.id
_entity.type
_entity.pdbx_description
1 polymer ?
#
loop_
_entity_poly.entity_id
_entity_poly.type
_entity_poly.pdbx_seq_one_letter_code
_entity_poly.pdbx_strand_id
1 'polypeptide(L)'
;MAQQVTAGPGGRPGKRPSDSQRHDGRSTAPAVRAGKGGIPLVMVTAYDAPTARIADDAGVDIILVGDSVAMVVLGYEDTLQVTVADMAHHVAAVARARPRALVVADLPWLSYHLSTEEAVRNAAVLVRAGAAAVKLEGGRTRVPVVQALVDAQIPVMGHLGLTPQSVHALGGYRVQGQQAEAAGALVDDARALAGAGCFAIVLECVPREVAGLVTREVSVPTIGIGAGPDCDGQVLVLHDLLGLEDRIVPKFVRRYGALKVDAVAAVAAYAADVRARSFPSDAESYHLSDDVAAALGVDRPASGRTA
;
A
#
# COMPACT_ATOMS: atom_id res chain seq x y z
N MET A 1 -1.76 6.37 36.12
CA MET A 1 -2.61 5.16 35.94
C MET A 1 -2.35 4.62 34.55
N ALA A 2 -1.49 3.61 34.44
CA ALA A 2 -1.17 2.95 33.18
C ALA A 2 -2.24 1.90 32.87
N GLN A 3 -2.93 2.02 31.73
CA GLN A 3 -3.85 0.98 31.27
C GLN A 3 -3.07 -0.05 30.45
N GLN A 4 -3.11 -1.28 30.94
CA GLN A 4 -2.60 -2.47 30.29
C GLN A 4 -3.35 -2.73 28.98
N VAL A 5 -2.61 -2.88 27.89
CA VAL A 5 -3.14 -3.41 26.63
C VAL A 5 -3.27 -4.93 26.79
N THR A 6 -4.50 -5.44 26.85
CA THR A 6 -4.78 -6.87 26.89
C THR A 6 -4.64 -7.48 25.50
N ALA A 7 -3.78 -8.49 25.38
CA ALA A 7 -3.68 -9.32 24.18
C ALA A 7 -4.96 -10.16 24.02
N GLY A 8 -5.60 -10.07 22.84
CA GLY A 8 -6.79 -10.85 22.50
C GLY A 8 -6.48 -12.35 22.31
N PRO A 9 -7.51 -13.22 22.35
CA PRO A 9 -7.32 -14.66 22.38
C PRO A 9 -6.82 -15.18 21.03
N GLY A 10 -5.73 -15.95 21.07
CA GLY A 10 -5.14 -16.62 19.91
C GLY A 10 -6.09 -17.63 19.29
N GLY A 11 -6.78 -17.22 18.23
CA GLY A 11 -7.38 -18.15 17.27
C GLY A 11 -6.27 -18.88 16.52
N ARG A 12 -6.38 -20.21 16.41
CA ARG A 12 -5.48 -21.00 15.56
C ARG A 12 -5.52 -20.42 14.14
N PRO A 13 -4.37 -20.09 13.52
CA PRO A 13 -4.38 -19.60 12.15
C PRO A 13 -4.97 -20.69 11.27
N GLY A 14 -5.97 -20.33 10.46
CA GLY A 14 -6.44 -21.20 9.40
C GLY A 14 -5.25 -21.65 8.53
N LYS A 15 -5.40 -22.78 7.85
CA LYS A 15 -4.40 -23.27 6.91
C LYS A 15 -4.27 -22.30 5.71
N ARG A 16 -3.18 -21.51 5.65
CA ARG A 16 -2.82 -20.61 4.52
C ARG A 16 -3.04 -21.34 3.17
N PRO A 17 -3.30 -20.62 2.06
CA PRO A 17 -3.36 -21.23 0.72
C PRO A 17 -2.20 -22.21 0.56
N SER A 18 -2.47 -23.40 0.05
CA SER A 18 -1.50 -24.50 0.00
C SER A 18 -0.17 -24.03 -0.60
N ASP A 19 0.96 -24.38 0.03
CA ASP A 19 2.32 -24.02 -0.42
C ASP A 19 2.57 -24.31 -1.92
N SER A 20 1.81 -25.24 -2.50
CA SER A 20 1.84 -25.59 -3.93
C SER A 20 1.53 -24.46 -4.91
N GLN A 21 1.04 -23.30 -4.44
CA GLN A 21 0.75 -22.14 -5.29
C GLN A 21 1.70 -20.95 -5.06
N ARG A 22 2.64 -21.09 -4.11
CA ARG A 22 3.73 -20.12 -3.92
C ARG A 22 4.89 -20.50 -4.83
N HIS A 23 5.46 -19.53 -5.55
CA HIS A 23 6.68 -19.75 -6.31
C HIS A 23 7.86 -19.23 -5.50
N ASP A 24 8.75 -20.12 -5.07
CA ASP A 24 9.90 -19.77 -4.20
C ASP A 24 9.46 -19.03 -2.91
N GLY A 25 8.36 -19.49 -2.30
CA GLY A 25 7.77 -18.87 -1.10
C GLY A 25 6.99 -17.57 -1.35
N ARG A 26 6.99 -17.04 -2.58
CA ARG A 26 6.32 -15.78 -2.95
C ARG A 26 4.86 -15.97 -3.34
N SER A 27 4.04 -14.99 -2.97
CA SER A 27 2.66 -14.84 -3.39
C SER A 27 2.59 -14.46 -4.88
N THR A 28 1.64 -15.03 -5.60
CA THR A 28 1.46 -14.85 -7.06
C THR A 28 0.01 -14.48 -7.36
N ALA A 29 -0.27 -13.90 -8.52
CA ALA A 29 -1.66 -13.61 -8.92
C ALA A 29 -2.56 -14.88 -8.91
N PRO A 30 -2.12 -16.06 -9.38
CA PRO A 30 -2.86 -17.31 -9.20
C PRO A 30 -3.09 -17.70 -7.73
N ALA A 31 -2.10 -17.53 -6.85
CA ALA A 31 -2.25 -17.82 -5.42
C ALA A 31 -3.27 -16.89 -4.74
N VAL A 32 -3.24 -15.60 -5.08
CA VAL A 32 -4.24 -14.62 -4.63
C VAL A 32 -5.62 -15.05 -5.11
N ARG A 33 -5.77 -15.35 -6.40
CA ARG A 33 -7.04 -15.79 -7.00
C ARG A 33 -7.62 -17.03 -6.29
N ALA A 34 -6.78 -17.98 -5.95
CA ALA A 34 -7.18 -19.19 -5.22
C ALA A 34 -7.53 -18.94 -3.74
N GLY A 35 -7.21 -17.76 -3.19
CA GLY A 35 -7.59 -17.35 -1.84
C GLY A 35 -9.09 -17.07 -1.67
N LYS A 36 -9.87 -17.05 -2.76
CA LYS A 36 -11.33 -16.83 -2.74
C LYS A 36 -12.03 -17.76 -1.73
N GLY A 37 -12.80 -17.17 -0.81
CA GLY A 37 -13.53 -17.91 0.24
C GLY A 37 -12.65 -18.66 1.26
N GLY A 38 -11.33 -18.47 1.19
CA GLY A 38 -10.35 -19.07 2.08
C GLY A 38 -10.03 -18.16 3.27
N ILE A 39 -8.76 -18.17 3.67
CA ILE A 39 -8.28 -17.23 4.69
C ILE A 39 -8.24 -15.83 4.10
N PRO A 40 -8.76 -14.82 4.83
CA PRO A 40 -8.75 -13.45 4.36
C PRO A 40 -7.35 -12.99 3.94
N LEU A 41 -7.26 -12.49 2.71
CA LEU A 41 -6.03 -11.94 2.14
C LEU A 41 -5.68 -10.62 2.82
N VAL A 42 -4.42 -10.46 3.22
CA VAL A 42 -3.92 -9.23 3.83
C VAL A 42 -3.17 -8.41 2.79
N MET A 43 -3.67 -7.21 2.50
CA MET A 43 -3.06 -6.27 1.57
C MET A 43 -2.77 -4.95 2.29
N VAL A 44 -1.61 -4.36 2.03
CA VAL A 44 -1.26 -3.00 2.51
C VAL A 44 -0.54 -2.26 1.41
N THR A 45 -0.58 -0.93 1.45
CA THR A 45 0.27 -0.15 0.54
C THR A 45 1.73 -0.14 1.00
N ALA A 46 2.68 0.07 0.08
CA ALA A 46 4.05 0.43 0.40
C ALA A 46 4.66 1.18 -0.79
N TYR A 47 5.63 2.06 -0.53
CA TYR A 47 6.15 2.96 -1.57
C TYR A 47 7.68 3.02 -1.62
N ASP A 48 8.36 2.33 -0.70
CA ASP A 48 9.82 2.29 -0.64
C ASP A 48 10.33 0.95 -0.07
N ALA A 49 11.65 0.76 -0.09
CA ALA A 49 12.25 -0.49 0.39
C ALA A 49 12.05 -0.73 1.90
N PRO A 50 12.21 0.25 2.81
CA PRO A 50 11.92 0.06 4.23
C PRO A 50 10.47 -0.36 4.51
N THR A 51 9.48 0.33 3.95
CA THR A 51 8.06 0.02 4.15
C THR A 51 7.68 -1.33 3.56
N ALA A 52 8.26 -1.70 2.40
CA ALA A 52 8.09 -3.02 1.82
C ALA A 52 8.63 -4.14 2.71
N ARG A 53 9.81 -3.95 3.35
CA ARG A 53 10.37 -4.93 4.30
C ARG A 53 9.49 -5.09 5.53
N ILE A 54 9.03 -3.98 6.11
CA ILE A 54 8.12 -4.00 7.26
C ILE A 54 6.85 -4.79 6.92
N ALA A 55 6.25 -4.52 5.77
CA ALA A 55 5.05 -5.22 5.32
C ALA A 55 5.33 -6.72 5.10
N ASP A 56 6.44 -7.08 4.43
CA ASP A 56 6.77 -8.46 4.14
C ASP A 56 7.12 -9.28 5.39
N ASP A 57 7.85 -8.68 6.34
CA ASP A 57 8.18 -9.30 7.64
C ASP A 57 6.93 -9.50 8.51
N ALA A 58 5.92 -8.63 8.39
CA ALA A 58 4.61 -8.82 8.99
C ALA A 58 3.77 -9.93 8.31
N GLY A 59 4.22 -10.44 7.16
CA GLY A 59 3.62 -11.59 6.49
C GLY A 59 2.36 -11.27 5.68
N VAL A 60 2.26 -10.04 5.16
CA VAL A 60 1.19 -9.64 4.23
C VAL A 60 1.24 -10.44 2.92
N ASP A 61 0.10 -10.65 2.28
CA ASP A 61 0.01 -11.45 1.06
C ASP A 61 0.23 -10.60 -0.20
N ILE A 62 -0.12 -9.30 -0.14
CA ILE A 62 -0.10 -8.36 -1.26
C ILE A 62 0.44 -7.00 -0.79
N ILE A 63 1.37 -6.44 -1.55
CA ILE A 63 1.82 -5.05 -1.42
C ILE A 63 1.28 -4.26 -2.61
N LEU A 64 0.54 -3.19 -2.32
CA LEU A 64 0.07 -2.25 -3.33
C LEU A 64 0.98 -1.02 -3.40
N VAL A 65 1.65 -0.83 -4.52
CA VAL A 65 2.21 0.48 -4.88
C VAL A 65 1.09 1.26 -5.53
N GLY A 66 0.30 1.92 -4.68
CA GLY A 66 -0.93 2.61 -5.09
C GLY A 66 -0.70 4.09 -5.40
N ASP A 67 -1.56 4.66 -6.24
CA ASP A 67 -1.52 6.09 -6.60
C ASP A 67 -1.77 7.03 -5.40
N SER A 68 -2.33 6.50 -4.30
CA SER A 68 -2.30 7.09 -2.95
C SER A 68 -0.94 7.65 -2.51
N VAL A 69 0.17 7.20 -3.09
CA VAL A 69 1.53 7.79 -2.94
C VAL A 69 1.54 9.30 -3.17
N ALA A 70 0.70 9.78 -4.11
CA ALA A 70 0.48 11.18 -4.40
C ALA A 70 0.22 12.00 -3.13
N MET A 71 -0.66 11.49 -2.28
CA MET A 71 -1.12 12.21 -1.09
C MET A 71 -0.24 11.93 0.12
N VAL A 72 0.06 10.65 0.39
CA VAL A 72 0.70 10.25 1.66
C VAL A 72 2.23 10.32 1.63
N VAL A 73 2.84 10.45 0.45
CA VAL A 73 4.29 10.60 0.28
C VAL A 73 4.66 11.90 -0.41
N LEU A 74 4.00 12.23 -1.53
CA LEU A 74 4.35 13.39 -2.35
C LEU A 74 3.65 14.70 -1.91
N GLY A 75 2.65 14.61 -1.03
CA GLY A 75 1.97 15.77 -0.44
C GLY A 75 0.93 16.44 -1.33
N TYR A 76 0.53 15.82 -2.44
CA TYR A 76 -0.54 16.31 -3.30
C TYR A 76 -1.91 16.30 -2.59
N GLU A 77 -2.86 17.06 -3.16
CA GLU A 77 -4.23 17.14 -2.62
C GLU A 77 -5.08 15.92 -3.00
N ASP A 78 -4.82 15.34 -4.17
CA ASP A 78 -5.49 14.16 -4.72
C ASP A 78 -4.50 13.27 -5.49
N THR A 79 -4.99 12.17 -6.06
CA THR A 79 -4.18 11.19 -6.81
C THR A 79 -4.01 11.52 -8.29
N LEU A 80 -4.63 12.59 -8.82
CA LEU A 80 -4.63 12.87 -10.27
C LEU A 80 -3.28 13.36 -10.79
N GLN A 81 -2.42 13.87 -9.91
CA GLN A 81 -1.14 14.48 -10.27
C GLN A 81 -0.02 13.44 -10.46
N VAL A 82 -0.18 12.21 -9.99
CA VAL A 82 0.86 11.19 -10.11
C VAL A 82 0.94 10.62 -11.52
N THR A 83 2.16 10.47 -12.03
CA THR A 83 2.42 9.98 -13.38
C THR A 83 2.85 8.51 -13.37
N VAL A 84 2.87 7.87 -14.55
CA VAL A 84 3.44 6.52 -14.71
C VAL A 84 4.91 6.47 -14.29
N ALA A 85 5.65 7.57 -14.46
CA ALA A 85 7.06 7.66 -14.06
C ALA A 85 7.22 7.67 -12.54
N ASP A 86 6.37 8.42 -11.82
CA ASP A 86 6.35 8.44 -10.36
C ASP A 86 6.00 7.05 -9.81
N MET A 87 4.97 6.41 -10.39
CA MET A 87 4.59 5.05 -10.04
C MET A 87 5.74 4.07 -10.28
N ALA A 88 6.40 4.12 -11.45
CA ALA A 88 7.52 3.26 -11.77
C ALA A 88 8.71 3.45 -10.80
N HIS A 89 8.97 4.68 -10.35
CA HIS A 89 10.01 4.96 -9.35
C HIS A 89 9.74 4.22 -8.03
N HIS A 90 8.53 4.36 -7.49
CA HIS A 90 8.14 3.72 -6.24
C HIS A 90 8.02 2.21 -6.36
N VAL A 91 7.53 1.69 -7.50
CA VAL A 91 7.53 0.26 -7.80
C VAL A 91 8.96 -0.30 -7.76
N ALA A 92 9.91 0.38 -8.40
CA ALA A 92 11.31 -0.06 -8.40
C ALA A 92 11.96 0.01 -7.01
N ALA A 93 11.53 0.94 -6.15
CA ALA A 93 11.99 1.01 -4.76
C ALA A 93 11.47 -0.19 -3.94
N VAL A 94 10.18 -0.50 -4.05
CA VAL A 94 9.54 -1.66 -3.39
C VAL A 94 10.12 -2.98 -3.90
N ALA A 95 10.24 -3.15 -5.22
CA ALA A 95 10.75 -4.37 -5.83
C ALA A 95 12.20 -4.70 -5.40
N ARG A 96 13.04 -3.67 -5.18
CA ARG A 96 14.41 -3.84 -4.67
C ARG A 96 14.47 -4.45 -3.25
N ALA A 97 13.39 -4.39 -2.47
CA ALA A 97 13.30 -5.10 -1.20
C ALA A 97 13.12 -6.63 -1.38
N ARG A 98 12.76 -7.10 -2.58
CA ARG A 98 12.47 -8.50 -2.92
C ARG A 98 11.46 -9.16 -1.95
N PRO A 99 10.28 -8.55 -1.73
CA PRO A 99 9.29 -9.11 -0.81
C PRO A 99 8.78 -10.47 -1.31
N ARG A 100 8.32 -11.31 -0.37
CA ARG A 100 7.52 -12.51 -0.66
C ARG A 100 6.10 -12.15 -1.07
N ALA A 101 5.55 -11.05 -0.58
CA ALA A 101 4.23 -10.55 -0.99
C ALA A 101 4.14 -10.27 -2.50
N LEU A 102 2.94 -10.39 -3.07
CA LEU A 102 2.68 -10.02 -4.46
C LEU A 102 2.73 -8.50 -4.60
N VAL A 103 3.61 -7.97 -5.44
CA VAL A 103 3.67 -6.52 -5.71
C VAL A 103 2.71 -6.17 -6.85
N VAL A 104 1.69 -5.38 -6.52
CA VAL A 104 0.70 -4.83 -7.46
C VAL A 104 0.96 -3.34 -7.61
N ALA A 105 0.96 -2.82 -8.83
CA ALA A 105 1.13 -1.39 -9.09
C ALA A 105 -0.14 -0.77 -9.66
N ASP A 106 -0.50 0.43 -9.19
CA ASP A 106 -1.58 1.18 -9.82
C ASP A 106 -1.17 1.74 -11.18
N LEU A 107 -2.09 1.60 -12.14
CA LEU A 107 -2.11 2.44 -13.33
C LEU A 107 -2.71 3.79 -12.92
N PRO A 108 -1.94 4.89 -12.94
CA PRO A 108 -2.43 6.18 -12.49
C PRO A 108 -3.43 6.79 -13.48
N TRP A 109 -4.10 7.88 -13.09
CA TRP A 109 -5.09 8.54 -13.92
C TRP A 109 -4.55 8.85 -15.32
N LEU A 110 -5.44 8.81 -16.32
CA LEU A 110 -5.16 8.95 -17.75
C LEU A 110 -4.27 7.87 -18.39
N SER A 111 -3.50 7.07 -17.64
CA SER A 111 -2.56 6.08 -18.20
C SER A 111 -3.21 4.87 -18.91
N TYR A 112 -4.52 4.69 -18.77
CA TYR A 112 -5.27 3.58 -19.36
C TYR A 112 -6.62 4.03 -19.96
N HIS A 113 -6.81 5.34 -20.12
CA HIS A 113 -8.09 5.92 -20.52
C HIS A 113 -8.18 6.20 -22.02
N LEU A 114 -7.05 6.44 -22.69
CA LEU A 114 -6.99 6.90 -24.07
C LEU A 114 -7.12 5.75 -25.09
N SER A 115 -6.38 4.66 -24.90
CA SER A 115 -6.45 3.47 -25.75
C SER A 115 -5.96 2.22 -25.01
N THR A 116 -6.32 1.04 -25.53
CA THR A 116 -5.81 -0.24 -25.02
C THR A 116 -4.31 -0.39 -25.25
N GLU A 117 -3.78 0.07 -26.39
CA GLU A 117 -2.34 0.05 -26.68
C GLU A 117 -1.54 0.87 -25.67
N GLU A 118 -2.00 2.07 -25.36
CA GLU A 118 -1.35 2.95 -24.38
C GLU A 118 -1.39 2.33 -22.98
N ALA A 119 -2.53 1.75 -22.59
CA ALA A 119 -2.66 1.05 -21.31
C ALA A 119 -1.63 -0.09 -21.18
N VAL A 120 -1.46 -0.89 -22.23
CA VAL A 120 -0.46 -1.98 -22.26
C VAL A 120 0.96 -1.43 -22.19
N ARG A 121 1.28 -0.36 -22.93
CA ARG A 121 2.61 0.29 -22.88
C ARG A 121 2.93 0.81 -21.47
N ASN A 122 1.97 1.47 -20.83
CA ASN A 122 2.13 2.00 -19.47
C ASN A 122 2.25 0.88 -18.43
N ALA A 123 1.42 -0.17 -18.53
CA ALA A 123 1.55 -1.33 -17.66
C ALA A 123 2.91 -2.03 -17.80
N ALA A 124 3.44 -2.13 -19.03
CA ALA A 124 4.76 -2.70 -19.27
C ALA A 124 5.89 -1.91 -18.58
N VAL A 125 5.77 -0.59 -18.43
CA VAL A 125 6.73 0.22 -17.67
C VAL A 125 6.72 -0.20 -16.19
N LEU A 126 5.54 -0.38 -15.59
CA LEU A 126 5.41 -0.79 -14.19
C LEU A 126 5.89 -2.23 -13.96
N VAL A 127 5.59 -3.14 -14.89
CA VAL A 127 6.11 -4.52 -14.84
C VAL A 127 7.64 -4.54 -14.92
N ARG A 128 8.24 -3.76 -15.82
CA ARG A 128 9.71 -3.62 -15.92
C ARG A 128 10.34 -2.99 -14.69
N ALA A 129 9.61 -2.13 -13.98
CA ALA A 129 10.03 -1.59 -12.69
C ALA A 129 9.99 -2.63 -11.55
N GLY A 130 9.27 -3.75 -11.74
CA GLY A 130 9.26 -4.88 -10.80
C GLY A 130 7.88 -5.22 -10.23
N ALA A 131 6.79 -4.63 -10.74
CA ALA A 131 5.45 -5.08 -10.42
C ALA A 131 5.16 -6.46 -11.06
N ALA A 132 4.45 -7.31 -10.34
CA ALA A 132 4.01 -8.62 -10.84
C ALA A 132 2.57 -8.59 -11.39
N ALA A 133 1.85 -7.50 -11.13
CA ALA A 133 0.48 -7.26 -11.56
C ALA A 133 0.17 -5.75 -11.56
N VAL A 134 -0.90 -5.35 -12.25
CA VAL A 134 -1.39 -3.97 -12.24
C VAL A 134 -2.81 -3.87 -11.69
N LYS A 135 -3.15 -2.73 -11.08
CA LYS A 135 -4.52 -2.35 -10.68
C LYS A 135 -5.02 -1.18 -11.53
N LEU A 136 -6.29 -1.20 -11.91
CA LEU A 136 -6.95 -0.09 -12.60
C LEU A 136 -8.36 0.15 -12.06
N GLU A 137 -8.85 1.38 -12.20
CA GLU A 137 -10.16 1.80 -11.72
C GLU A 137 -11.20 1.87 -12.83
N GLY A 138 -12.40 1.38 -12.53
CA GLY A 138 -13.57 1.49 -13.40
C GLY A 138 -14.22 0.15 -13.73
N GLY A 139 -15.53 0.18 -13.96
CA GLY A 139 -16.36 -0.97 -14.26
C GLY A 139 -16.31 -1.44 -15.71
N ARG A 140 -17.46 -1.84 -16.25
CA ARG A 140 -17.55 -2.47 -17.57
C ARG A 140 -16.91 -1.67 -18.71
N THR A 141 -16.84 -0.35 -18.59
CA THR A 141 -16.18 0.53 -19.58
C THR A 141 -14.68 0.26 -19.73
N ARG A 142 -14.07 -0.45 -18.77
CA ARG A 142 -12.66 -0.85 -18.79
C ARG A 142 -12.43 -2.28 -19.25
N VAL A 143 -13.47 -3.05 -19.56
CA VAL A 143 -13.33 -4.43 -20.07
C VAL A 143 -12.37 -4.55 -21.26
N PRO A 144 -12.42 -3.68 -22.30
CA PRO A 144 -11.47 -3.76 -23.42
C PRO A 144 -10.00 -3.59 -22.98
N VAL A 145 -9.76 -2.73 -22.00
CA VAL A 145 -8.41 -2.49 -21.44
C VAL A 145 -7.95 -3.70 -20.62
N VAL A 146 -8.82 -4.25 -19.77
CA VAL A 146 -8.53 -5.46 -18.99
C VAL A 146 -8.14 -6.61 -19.91
N GLN A 147 -8.93 -6.85 -20.96
CA GLN A 147 -8.67 -7.92 -21.93
C GLN A 147 -7.31 -7.72 -22.63
N ALA A 148 -7.02 -6.51 -23.11
CA ALA A 148 -5.74 -6.21 -23.75
C ALA A 148 -4.53 -6.42 -22.82
N LEU A 149 -4.65 -6.08 -21.53
CA LEU A 149 -3.60 -6.32 -20.54
C LEU A 149 -3.41 -7.82 -20.27
N VAL A 150 -4.51 -8.57 -20.12
CA VAL A 150 -4.49 -10.02 -19.92
C VAL A 150 -3.91 -10.75 -21.13
N ASP A 151 -4.27 -10.34 -22.35
CA ASP A 151 -3.73 -10.89 -23.60
C ASP A 151 -2.22 -10.61 -23.74
N ALA A 152 -1.76 -9.48 -23.21
CA ALA A 152 -0.34 -9.15 -23.06
C ALA A 152 0.36 -9.87 -21.89
N GLN A 153 -0.33 -10.81 -21.23
CA GLN A 153 0.16 -11.61 -20.09
C GLN A 153 0.45 -10.79 -18.83
N ILE A 154 -0.24 -9.67 -18.64
CA ILE A 154 -0.13 -8.82 -17.45
C ILE A 154 -1.35 -9.11 -16.55
N PRO A 155 -1.17 -9.67 -15.33
CA PRO A 155 -2.28 -9.90 -14.41
C PRO A 155 -2.91 -8.57 -13.96
N VAL A 156 -4.25 -8.52 -13.96
CA VAL A 156 -5.02 -7.31 -13.63
C VAL A 156 -5.86 -7.50 -12.37
N MET A 157 -5.76 -6.56 -11.44
CA MET A 157 -6.68 -6.37 -10.33
C MET A 157 -7.66 -5.23 -10.69
N GLY A 158 -8.96 -5.49 -10.61
CA GLY A 158 -9.97 -4.46 -10.81
C GLY A 158 -10.15 -3.58 -9.57
N HIS A 159 -10.70 -2.38 -9.72
CA HIS A 159 -11.12 -1.52 -8.61
C HIS A 159 -12.49 -0.90 -8.90
N LEU A 160 -13.45 -1.15 -8.00
CA LEU A 160 -14.82 -0.66 -8.05
C LEU A 160 -15.25 0.00 -6.74
N GLY A 161 -16.39 0.69 -6.79
CA GLY A 161 -16.88 1.50 -5.69
C GLY A 161 -16.40 2.93 -5.86
N LEU A 162 -15.91 3.54 -4.79
CA LEU A 162 -15.26 4.84 -4.87
C LEU A 162 -13.92 4.68 -5.57
N THR A 163 -13.79 5.27 -6.76
CA THR A 163 -12.56 5.29 -7.54
C THR A 163 -11.93 6.68 -7.42
N PRO A 164 -10.89 6.90 -6.58
CA PRO A 164 -10.28 8.21 -6.35
C PRO A 164 -9.88 8.96 -7.62
N GLN A 165 -9.50 8.27 -8.70
CA GLN A 165 -9.16 8.90 -9.97
C GLN A 165 -10.36 9.57 -10.66
N SER A 166 -11.57 9.35 -10.16
CA SER A 166 -12.82 9.98 -10.60
C SER A 166 -13.36 10.98 -9.57
N VAL A 167 -12.55 11.46 -8.62
CA VAL A 167 -13.00 12.32 -7.50
C VAL A 167 -13.83 13.53 -7.95
N HIS A 168 -13.45 14.20 -9.04
CA HIS A 168 -14.21 15.34 -9.56
C HIS A 168 -15.53 14.93 -10.23
N ALA A 169 -15.56 13.80 -10.94
CA ALA A 169 -16.77 13.28 -11.55
C ALA A 169 -17.77 12.76 -10.49
N LEU A 170 -17.26 12.22 -9.37
CA LEU A 170 -18.06 11.73 -8.25
C LEU A 170 -18.46 12.84 -7.26
N GLY A 171 -17.89 14.05 -7.38
CA GLY A 171 -18.14 15.15 -6.45
C GLY A 171 -17.57 14.93 -5.06
N GLY A 172 -16.40 14.29 -4.97
CA GLY A 172 -15.66 14.01 -3.74
C GLY A 172 -15.67 12.53 -3.33
N TYR A 173 -15.05 12.25 -2.17
CA TYR A 173 -14.97 10.90 -1.58
C TYR A 173 -16.29 10.51 -0.91
N ARG A 174 -17.21 9.91 -1.70
CA ARG A 174 -18.55 9.51 -1.25
C ARG A 174 -18.75 8.01 -1.31
N VAL A 175 -19.59 7.49 -0.43
CA VAL A 175 -20.01 6.09 -0.41
C VAL A 175 -20.77 5.75 -1.70
N GLN A 176 -20.45 4.63 -2.32
CA GLN A 176 -21.05 4.18 -3.59
C GLN A 176 -22.02 3.01 -3.38
N GLY A 177 -22.99 2.82 -4.28
CA GLY A 177 -23.92 1.67 -4.20
C GLY A 177 -24.98 1.77 -3.10
N GLN A 178 -25.36 2.98 -2.67
CA GLN A 178 -26.39 3.18 -1.63
C GLN A 178 -27.82 2.97 -2.14
N GLN A 179 -28.04 3.07 -3.45
CA GLN A 179 -29.35 2.87 -4.09
C GLN A 179 -29.37 1.52 -4.80
N ALA A 180 -30.53 0.87 -4.87
CA ALA A 180 -30.67 -0.47 -5.44
C ALA A 180 -30.13 -0.57 -6.87
N GLU A 181 -30.40 0.43 -7.72
CA GLU A 181 -29.87 0.49 -9.08
C GLU A 181 -28.34 0.58 -9.11
N ALA A 182 -27.76 1.47 -8.30
CA ALA A 182 -26.30 1.63 -8.20
C ALA A 182 -25.62 0.37 -7.63
N ALA A 183 -26.25 -0.30 -6.66
CA ALA A 183 -25.77 -1.58 -6.14
C ALA A 183 -25.81 -2.68 -7.20
N GLY A 184 -26.90 -2.76 -7.99
CA GLY A 184 -27.01 -3.67 -9.12
C GLY A 184 -25.94 -3.42 -10.19
N ALA A 185 -25.73 -2.15 -10.55
CA ALA A 185 -24.69 -1.75 -11.50
C ALA A 185 -23.28 -2.18 -11.04
N LEU A 186 -22.98 -2.05 -9.73
CA LEU A 186 -21.71 -2.47 -9.14
C LEU A 186 -21.50 -4.00 -9.25
N VAL A 187 -22.55 -4.79 -9.01
CA VAL A 187 -22.50 -6.26 -9.16
C VAL A 187 -22.22 -6.64 -10.62
N ASP A 188 -22.92 -6.00 -11.55
CA ASP A 188 -22.72 -6.27 -12.97
C ASP A 188 -21.34 -5.82 -13.47
N ASP A 189 -20.82 -4.69 -12.98
CA ASP A 189 -19.45 -4.25 -13.26
C ASP A 189 -18.42 -5.24 -12.71
N ALA A 190 -18.63 -5.75 -11.49
CA ALA A 190 -17.74 -6.74 -10.89
C ALA A 190 -17.75 -8.06 -11.68
N ARG A 191 -18.92 -8.53 -12.11
CA ARG A 191 -19.06 -9.69 -13.00
C ARG A 191 -18.35 -9.46 -14.33
N ALA A 192 -18.50 -8.27 -14.93
CA ALA A 192 -17.85 -7.94 -16.19
C ALA A 192 -16.33 -7.95 -16.07
N LEU A 193 -15.76 -7.36 -15.01
CA LEU A 193 -14.32 -7.38 -14.76
C LEU A 193 -13.79 -8.78 -14.47
N ALA A 194 -14.49 -9.56 -13.65
CA ALA A 194 -14.13 -10.95 -13.37
C ALA A 194 -14.16 -11.80 -14.67
N GLY A 195 -15.19 -11.63 -15.50
CA GLY A 195 -15.32 -12.31 -16.79
C GLY A 195 -14.26 -11.88 -17.82
N ALA A 196 -13.78 -10.64 -17.73
CA ALA A 196 -12.71 -10.11 -18.58
C ALA A 196 -11.31 -10.63 -18.20
N GLY A 197 -11.15 -11.27 -17.04
CA GLY A 197 -9.89 -11.91 -16.63
C GLY A 197 -9.19 -11.26 -15.44
N CYS A 198 -9.82 -10.30 -14.73
CA CYS A 198 -9.25 -9.80 -13.47
C CYS A 198 -9.05 -10.96 -12.48
N PHE A 199 -7.90 -11.02 -11.79
CA PHE A 199 -7.62 -12.09 -10.82
C PHE A 199 -8.14 -11.77 -9.41
N ALA A 200 -8.46 -10.51 -9.13
CA ALA A 200 -9.03 -9.99 -7.89
C ALA A 200 -9.71 -8.63 -8.16
N ILE A 201 -10.59 -8.19 -7.26
CA ILE A 201 -11.29 -6.90 -7.37
C ILE A 201 -11.27 -6.16 -6.02
N VAL A 202 -10.76 -4.93 -6.00
CA VAL A 202 -10.89 -4.02 -4.85
C VAL A 202 -12.29 -3.42 -4.83
N LEU A 203 -12.91 -3.37 -3.65
CA LEU A 203 -14.18 -2.68 -3.38
C LEU A 203 -13.92 -1.57 -2.35
N GLU A 204 -14.06 -0.32 -2.76
CA GLU A 204 -13.79 0.85 -1.90
C GLU A 204 -15.06 1.63 -1.55
N CYS A 205 -15.23 1.93 -0.25
CA CYS A 205 -16.35 2.72 0.27
C CYS A 205 -17.73 2.26 -0.25
N VAL A 206 -18.01 0.97 -0.15
CA VAL A 206 -19.27 0.32 -0.53
C VAL A 206 -20.00 -0.16 0.74
N PRO A 207 -21.34 -0.04 0.85
CA PRO A 207 -22.09 -0.64 1.94
C PRO A 207 -21.76 -2.11 2.12
N ARG A 208 -21.63 -2.54 3.37
CA ARG A 208 -21.23 -3.91 3.74
C ARG A 208 -22.06 -4.96 3.00
N GLU A 209 -23.37 -4.78 2.96
CA GLU A 209 -24.33 -5.72 2.37
C GLU A 209 -24.11 -5.86 0.86
N VAL A 210 -23.78 -4.75 0.19
CA VAL A 210 -23.50 -4.71 -1.25
C VAL A 210 -22.15 -5.35 -1.54
N ALA A 211 -21.11 -5.07 -0.74
CA ALA A 211 -19.81 -5.70 -0.88
C ALA A 211 -19.89 -7.22 -0.67
N GLY A 212 -20.66 -7.68 0.33
CA GLY A 212 -20.94 -9.09 0.54
C GLY A 212 -21.71 -9.73 -0.62
N LEU A 213 -22.66 -9.00 -1.23
CA LEU A 213 -23.33 -9.45 -2.45
C LEU A 213 -22.34 -9.63 -3.61
N VAL A 214 -21.57 -8.59 -3.94
CA VAL A 214 -20.55 -8.65 -5.01
C VAL A 214 -19.61 -9.83 -4.78
N THR A 215 -19.12 -10.00 -3.55
CA THR A 215 -18.21 -11.07 -3.16
C THR A 215 -18.76 -12.47 -3.42
N ARG A 216 -20.07 -12.69 -3.28
CA ARG A 216 -20.70 -13.98 -3.61
C ARG A 216 -20.92 -14.19 -5.10
N GLU A 217 -21.08 -13.11 -5.86
CA GLU A 217 -21.48 -13.15 -7.28
C GLU A 217 -20.29 -13.26 -8.25
N VAL A 218 -19.06 -13.04 -7.79
CA VAL A 218 -17.86 -13.14 -8.63
C VAL A 218 -16.98 -14.34 -8.27
N SER A 219 -16.30 -14.90 -9.27
CA SER A 219 -15.44 -16.09 -9.14
C SER A 219 -14.02 -15.79 -8.65
N VAL A 220 -13.73 -14.53 -8.34
CA VAL A 220 -12.40 -14.02 -7.96
C VAL A 220 -12.48 -13.33 -6.61
N PRO A 221 -11.41 -13.32 -5.81
CA PRO A 221 -11.41 -12.69 -4.50
C PRO A 221 -11.73 -11.19 -4.58
N THR A 222 -12.52 -10.71 -3.64
CA THR A 222 -12.72 -9.29 -3.40
C THR A 222 -11.83 -8.80 -2.25
N ILE A 223 -11.28 -7.60 -2.38
CA ILE A 223 -10.46 -6.96 -1.35
C ILE A 223 -11.18 -5.67 -0.90
N GLY A 224 -11.60 -5.61 0.35
CA GLY A 224 -12.34 -4.47 0.88
C GLY A 224 -11.44 -3.35 1.41
N ILE A 225 -11.86 -2.11 1.20
CA ILE A 225 -11.39 -0.93 1.95
C ILE A 225 -12.59 -0.02 2.24
N GLY A 226 -13.04 0.00 3.50
CA GLY A 226 -14.33 0.60 3.82
C GLY A 226 -15.52 -0.13 3.19
N ALA A 227 -15.39 -1.43 2.94
CA ALA A 227 -16.42 -2.30 2.34
C ALA A 227 -16.95 -3.38 3.31
N GLY A 228 -16.61 -3.28 4.60
CA GLY A 228 -16.99 -4.27 5.61
C GLY A 228 -16.18 -5.58 5.55
N PRO A 229 -16.46 -6.52 6.44
CA PRO A 229 -15.66 -7.73 6.63
C PRO A 229 -16.01 -8.88 5.68
N ASP A 230 -17.05 -8.74 4.85
CA ASP A 230 -17.59 -9.85 4.06
C ASP A 230 -16.86 -10.02 2.70
N CYS A 231 -15.79 -9.25 2.45
CA CYS A 231 -14.85 -9.45 1.35
C CYS A 231 -13.83 -10.57 1.66
N ASP A 232 -13.20 -11.15 0.64
CA ASP A 232 -12.18 -12.21 0.81
C ASP A 232 -10.81 -11.70 1.30
N GLY A 233 -10.67 -10.40 1.49
CA GLY A 233 -9.46 -9.76 1.99
C GLY A 233 -9.69 -8.29 2.31
N GLN A 234 -8.68 -7.63 2.84
CA GLN A 234 -8.75 -6.21 3.21
C GLN A 234 -7.48 -5.49 2.77
N VAL A 235 -7.62 -4.23 2.38
CA VAL A 235 -6.51 -3.31 2.11
C VAL A 235 -6.62 -2.04 2.96
N LEU A 236 -5.48 -1.56 3.44
CA LEU A 236 -5.33 -0.23 4.04
C LEU A 236 -4.07 0.46 3.51
N VAL A 237 -4.12 1.79 3.46
CA VAL A 237 -2.93 2.62 3.27
C VAL A 237 -2.04 2.47 4.50
N LEU A 238 -0.78 2.08 4.31
CA LEU A 238 0.13 1.76 5.41
C LEU A 238 0.38 2.95 6.34
N HIS A 239 0.39 4.16 5.80
CA HIS A 239 0.59 5.39 6.57
C HIS A 239 -0.55 5.63 7.55
N ASP A 240 -1.78 5.39 7.10
CA ASP A 240 -2.99 5.49 7.95
C ASP A 240 -2.99 4.40 9.02
N LEU A 241 -2.63 3.16 8.64
CA LEU A 241 -2.54 2.01 9.54
C LEU A 241 -1.53 2.25 10.67
N LEU A 242 -0.34 2.75 10.34
CA LEU A 242 0.75 2.98 11.29
C LEU A 242 0.63 4.30 12.06
N GLY A 243 -0.30 5.18 11.67
CA GLY A 243 -0.43 6.52 12.24
C GLY A 243 0.78 7.41 11.94
N LEU A 244 1.33 7.31 10.73
CA LEU A 244 2.40 8.18 10.23
C LEU A 244 1.89 9.55 9.79
N GLU A 245 0.59 9.67 9.48
CA GLU A 245 -0.07 10.92 9.14
C GLU A 245 -1.39 11.07 9.91
N ASP A 246 -1.77 12.31 10.19
CA ASP A 246 -3.00 12.71 10.88
C ASP A 246 -3.85 13.75 10.13
N ARG A 247 -3.40 14.20 8.95
CA ARG A 247 -4.12 15.17 8.12
C ARG A 247 -5.54 14.71 7.72
N ILE A 248 -5.70 13.43 7.38
CA ILE A 248 -6.98 12.82 7.00
C ILE A 248 -7.05 11.44 7.66
N VAL A 249 -8.14 11.16 8.39
CA VAL A 249 -8.41 9.83 8.93
C VAL A 249 -9.77 9.36 8.42
N PRO A 250 -9.80 8.52 7.37
CA PRO A 250 -11.05 7.97 6.87
C PRO A 250 -11.75 7.15 7.96
N LYS A 251 -13.09 7.21 8.00
CA LYS A 251 -13.92 6.51 9.00
C LYS A 251 -13.65 4.99 9.07
N PHE A 252 -13.25 4.38 7.95
CA PHE A 252 -13.02 2.94 7.85
C PHE A 252 -11.63 2.51 8.34
N VAL A 253 -10.73 3.44 8.66
CA VAL A 253 -9.39 3.12 9.12
C VAL A 253 -9.41 2.78 10.61
N ARG A 254 -8.84 1.62 10.96
CA ARG A 254 -8.35 1.36 12.32
C ARG A 254 -6.85 1.61 12.35
N ARG A 255 -6.39 2.49 13.24
CA ARG A 255 -4.97 2.68 13.52
C ARG A 255 -4.45 1.55 14.40
N TYR A 256 -3.29 1.03 14.04
CA TYR A 256 -2.54 0.02 14.80
C TYR A 256 -1.23 0.58 15.37
N GLY A 257 -0.89 1.84 15.06
CA GLY A 257 0.26 2.55 15.61
C GLY A 257 0.02 4.07 15.71
N ALA A 258 1.02 4.75 16.25
CA ALA A 258 1.06 6.21 16.41
C ALA A 258 2.45 6.77 16.03
N LEU A 259 3.05 6.26 14.95
CA LEU A 259 4.45 6.49 14.62
C LEU A 259 4.83 7.97 14.45
N LYS A 260 3.90 8.84 14.01
CA LYS A 260 4.15 10.28 13.92
C LYS A 260 4.51 10.88 15.29
N VAL A 261 3.84 10.43 16.35
CA VAL A 261 4.07 10.93 17.72
C VAL A 261 5.50 10.58 18.17
N ASP A 262 5.89 9.32 18.00
CA ASP A 262 7.21 8.84 18.38
C ASP A 262 8.32 9.52 17.55
N ALA A 263 8.10 9.69 16.25
CA ALA A 263 9.04 10.36 15.36
C ALA A 263 9.23 11.84 15.74
N VAL A 264 8.13 12.57 15.98
CA VAL A 264 8.19 13.98 16.41
C VAL A 264 8.93 14.11 17.75
N ALA A 265 8.64 13.23 18.72
CA ALA A 265 9.32 13.24 20.01
C ALA A 265 10.82 12.97 19.88
N ALA A 266 11.22 11.98 19.07
CA ALA A 266 12.62 11.65 18.84
C ALA A 266 13.40 12.80 18.16
N VAL A 267 12.81 13.41 17.11
CA VAL A 267 13.44 14.55 16.43
C VAL A 267 13.51 15.78 17.35
N ALA A 268 12.50 16.02 18.18
CA ALA A 268 12.50 17.11 19.15
C ALA A 268 13.58 16.91 20.22
N ALA A 269 13.78 15.68 20.71
CA ALA A 269 14.84 15.34 21.66
C ALA A 269 16.23 15.58 21.04
N TYR A 270 16.47 15.05 19.83
CA TYR A 270 17.71 15.32 19.08
C TYR A 270 17.97 16.82 18.90
N ALA A 271 16.93 17.58 18.53
CA ALA A 271 17.05 19.03 18.38
C ALA A 271 17.35 19.74 19.70
N ALA A 272 16.85 19.23 20.83
CA ALA A 272 17.20 19.75 22.15
C ALA A 272 18.66 19.44 22.49
N ASP A 273 19.14 18.23 22.22
CA ASP A 273 20.52 17.84 22.49
C ASP A 273 21.53 18.66 21.68
N VAL A 274 21.25 18.90 20.40
CA VAL A 274 22.08 19.78 19.54
C VAL A 274 22.10 21.21 20.07
N ARG A 275 20.94 21.76 20.46
CA ARG A 275 20.85 23.13 21.00
C ARG A 275 21.56 23.27 22.34
N ALA A 276 21.53 22.23 23.18
CA ALA A 276 22.24 22.17 24.44
C ALA A 276 23.74 21.87 24.29
N ARG A 277 24.19 21.51 23.07
CA ARG A 277 25.53 20.96 22.79
C ARG A 277 25.85 19.71 23.62
N SER A 278 24.84 18.92 23.99
CA SER A 278 25.02 17.58 24.55
C SER A 278 25.22 16.53 23.45
N PHE A 279 24.80 16.83 22.22
CA PHE A 279 25.11 16.03 21.03
C PHE A 279 25.85 16.86 19.95
N PRO A 280 26.89 16.29 19.32
CA PRO A 280 27.56 15.04 19.71
C PRO A 280 28.33 15.25 21.02
N SER A 281 28.42 14.19 21.82
CA SER A 281 29.34 14.08 22.94
C SER A 281 30.76 13.77 22.47
N ASP A 282 31.72 13.76 23.39
CA ASP A 282 33.11 13.38 23.09
C ASP A 282 33.23 11.95 22.54
N ALA A 283 32.41 11.02 23.06
CA ALA A 283 32.37 9.63 22.61
C ALA A 283 31.78 9.46 21.19
N GLU A 284 31.01 10.44 20.73
CA GLU A 284 30.43 10.50 19.38
C GLU A 284 31.29 11.36 18.44
N SER A 285 32.49 11.74 18.88
CA SER A 285 33.41 12.62 18.16
C SER A 285 34.72 11.90 17.83
N TYR A 286 35.38 12.35 16.77
CA TYR A 286 36.72 11.89 16.40
C TYR A 286 37.77 12.91 16.84
N HIS A 287 38.88 12.41 17.38
CA HIS A 287 39.99 13.26 17.85
C HIS A 287 41.19 13.18 16.91
N LEU A 288 41.88 14.31 16.73
CA LEU A 288 43.21 14.34 16.10
C LEU A 288 44.17 13.43 16.87
N SER A 289 45.18 12.86 16.20
CA SER A 289 46.33 12.28 16.91
C SER A 289 47.11 13.38 17.64
N ASP A 290 47.86 13.00 18.67
CA ASP A 290 48.59 13.96 19.51
C ASP A 290 49.61 14.78 18.71
N ASP A 291 50.33 14.13 17.78
CA ASP A 291 51.32 14.80 16.93
C ASP A 291 50.69 15.87 16.04
N VAL A 292 49.51 15.59 15.48
CA VAL A 292 48.79 16.53 14.62
C VAL A 292 48.21 17.68 15.44
N ALA A 293 47.68 17.40 16.63
CA ALA A 293 47.18 18.43 17.55
C ALA A 293 48.29 19.40 17.96
N ALA A 294 49.47 18.88 18.31
CA ALA A 294 50.64 19.68 18.67
C ALA A 294 51.14 20.54 17.50
N ALA A 295 51.24 19.96 16.29
CA ALA A 295 51.67 20.69 15.09
C ALA A 295 50.72 21.84 14.73
N LEU A 296 49.42 21.70 15.02
CA LEU A 296 48.41 22.73 14.79
C LEU A 296 48.26 23.73 15.96
N GLY A 297 48.94 23.50 17.09
CA GLY A 297 48.80 24.33 18.29
C GLY A 297 47.39 24.27 18.91
N VAL A 298 46.71 23.13 18.79
CA VAL A 298 45.35 22.94 19.30
C VAL A 298 45.41 22.06 20.56
N ASP A 299 44.92 22.59 21.68
CA ASP A 299 44.80 21.82 22.91
C ASP A 299 43.64 20.81 22.81
N ARG A 300 43.92 19.55 23.16
CA ARG A 300 42.88 18.53 23.29
C ARG A 300 42.02 18.84 24.52
N PRO A 301 40.68 18.81 24.42
CA PRO A 301 39.84 18.84 25.61
C PRO A 301 40.26 17.67 26.52
N ALA A 302 40.42 17.94 27.83
CA ALA A 302 40.83 16.91 28.78
C ALA A 302 39.85 15.73 28.67
N SER A 303 40.36 14.53 28.40
CA SER A 303 39.57 13.29 28.38
C SER A 303 38.96 13.08 29.77
N GLY A 304 37.75 13.60 29.98
CA GLY A 304 37.18 13.84 31.28
C GLY A 304 35.94 12.99 31.51
N ARG A 305 36.17 11.83 32.15
CA ARG A 305 35.27 11.09 33.06
C ARG A 305 33.78 11.23 32.79
N THR A 306 33.20 10.13 32.34
CA THR A 306 31.79 9.76 32.54
C THR A 306 31.31 10.17 33.94
N ALA A 307 30.32 11.06 33.97
CA ALA A 307 29.36 11.18 35.07
C ALA A 307 28.05 10.55 34.60
#